data_AF-A0A5J4QQ14-F1
#
_entry.id   AF-A0A5J4QQ14-F1
#
_cell.length_a   1.000
_cell.length_b   1.000
_cell.length_c   1.000
_cell.angle_alpha   90.00
_cell.angle_beta   90.00
_cell.angle_gamma   90.00
#
_symmetry.space_group_name_H-M   'P 1'
#
loop_
_entity.id
_entity.type
_entity.pdbx_description
1 polymer ?
#
loop_
_entity_poly.entity_id
_entity_poly.type
_entity_poly.pdbx_seq_one_letter_code
_entity_poly.pdbx_strand_id
1 'polypeptide(L)' 'MMSHLSDFEEIRRLGRGQHGEVFLVRRHADQGCYCLKKIFLSEVT' A
#
# COMPACT_ATOMS: atom_id res chain seq x y z
N MET A 1 -10.82 -15.41 0.72
CA MET A 1 -10.84 -14.49 -0.43
C MET A 1 -9.52 -13.72 -0.39
N MET A 2 -8.69 -13.84 -1.42
CA MET A 2 -7.41 -13.10 -1.49
C MET A 2 -7.69 -11.65 -1.87
N SER A 3 -6.98 -10.71 -1.27
CA SER A 3 -7.03 -9.29 -1.62
C SER A 3 -6.06 -9.00 -2.76
N HIS A 4 -6.51 -8.28 -3.78
CA HIS A 4 -5.70 -7.82 -4.90
C HIS A 4 -5.38 -6.33 -4.78
N LEU A 5 -4.28 -5.87 -5.38
CA LEU A 5 -3.91 -4.44 -5.37
C LEU A 5 -4.97 -3.56 -6.03
N SER A 6 -5.66 -4.09 -7.04
CA SER A 6 -6.78 -3.43 -7.72
C SER A 6 -8.01 -3.21 -6.83
N ASP A 7 -8.06 -3.79 -5.64
CA ASP A 7 -9.16 -3.57 -4.69
C ASP A 7 -9.02 -2.25 -3.93
N PHE A 8 -7.92 -1.52 -4.14
CA PHE A 8 -7.54 -0.33 -3.39
C PHE A 8 -7.23 0.86 -4.32
N GLU A 9 -7.79 2.02 -3.98
CA GLU A 9 -7.44 3.32 -4.54
C GLU A 9 -6.28 3.91 -3.73
N GLU A 10 -5.15 4.22 -4.38
CA GLU A 10 -4.04 4.93 -3.75
C GLU A 10 -4.33 6.43 -3.65
N ILE A 11 -4.41 6.98 -2.45
CA ILE A 11 -4.76 8.40 -2.22
C ILE A 11 -3.50 9.27 -2.18
N ARG A 12 -2.56 8.94 -1.28
CA ARG A 12 -1.32 9.70 -1.13
C ARG A 12 -0.23 8.89 -0.44
N ARG A 13 1.03 9.21 -0.72
CA ARG A 13 2.18 8.69 0.04
C ARG A 13 2.19 9.27 1.45
N LEU A 14 2.36 8.42 2.45
CA LEU A 14 2.51 8.77 3.87
C LEU A 14 3.98 8.86 4.29
N GLY A 15 4.85 8.04 3.70
CA GLY A 15 6.27 8.07 3.99
C GLY A 15 7.09 7.16 3.08
N ARG A 16 8.41 7.37 3.07
CA ARG A 16 9.40 6.53 2.41
C ARG A 16 10.49 6.18 3.43
N GLY A 17 10.85 4.90 3.50
CA GLY A 17 12.02 4.42 4.21
C GLY A 17 13.02 3.83 3.23
N GLN A 18 14.10 3.24 3.77
CA GLN A 18 15.09 2.49 3.00
C GLN A 18 14.38 1.39 2.17
N HIS A 19 13.75 0.43 2.85
CA HIS A 19 13.19 -0.77 2.21
C HIS A 19 11.81 -0.62 1.56
N GLY A 20 11.31 0.61 1.34
CA GLY A 20 10.01 0.78 0.70
C GLY A 20 9.25 2.06 1.05
N GLU A 21 7.98 2.08 0.65
CA GLU A 21 7.10 3.24 0.73
C GLU A 21 5.75 2.86 1.33
N VAL A 22 5.15 3.78 2.09
CA VAL A 22 3.82 3.60 2.71
C VAL A 22 2.86 4.60 2.10
N PHE A 23 1.67 4.13 1.73
CA PHE A 23 0.59 4.92 1.13
C PHE A 23 -0.69 4.81 1.95
N LEU A 24 -1.44 5.90 2.01
CA LEU A 24 -2.84 5.89 2.41
C LEU A 24 -3.65 5.39 1.22
N VAL A 25 -4.43 4.34 1.44
CA VAL A 25 -5.29 3.75 0.41
C VAL A 25 -6.73 3.65 0.90
N ARG A 26 -7.68 3.68 -0.02
CA ARG A 26 -9.10 3.40 0.25
C ARG A 26 -9.50 2.08 -0.41
N ARG A 27 -10.05 1.16 0.35
CA ARG A 27 -10.55 -0.12 -0.19
C ARG A 27 -11.93 0.08 -0.82
N HIS A 28 -12.15 -0.43 -2.03
CA HIS A 28 -13.42 -0.23 -2.73
C HIS A 28 -14.63 -0.90 -2.04
N ALA A 29 -14.42 -2.06 -1.41
CA ALA A 29 -15.51 -2.86 -0.85
C ALA A 29 -16.18 -2.22 0.38
N ASP A 30 -15.39 -1.67 1.31
CA ASP A 30 -15.88 -1.12 2.58
C ASP A 30 -15.64 0.40 2.71
N GLN A 31 -15.02 1.02 1.70
CA GLN A 31 -14.59 2.42 1.70
C GLN A 31 -13.64 2.77 2.86
N GLY A 32 -13.08 1.76 3.53
CA GLY A 32 -12.16 1.91 4.64
C GLY A 32 -10.81 2.46 4.19
N CYS A 33 -10.19 3.26 5.07
CA CYS A 33 -8.85 3.80 4.87
C CYS A 33 -7.81 2.89 5.54
N TYR A 34 -6.77 2.52 4.79
CA TYR A 34 -5.71 1.60 5.24
C TYR A 34 -4.33 2.14 4.85
N CYS A 35 -3.29 1.54 5.43
CA CYS A 35 -1.91 1.75 5.02
C CYS A 35 -1.44 0.60 4.12
N LEU A 36 -0.95 0.93 2.93
CA LEU A 36 -0.32 -0.03 2.02
C LEU A 36 1.19 0.21 1.97
N LYS A 37 1.98 -0.80 2.37
CA LYS A 37 3.45 -0.74 2.30
C LYS A 37 3.95 -1.50 1.08
N LYS A 38 4.54 -0.80 0.11
CA LYS A 38 5.26 -1.40 -1.03
C LYS A 38 6.70 -1.66 -0.61
N ILE A 39 7.16 -2.91 -0.72
CA ILE A 39 8.51 -3.35 -0.32
C ILE A 39 9.41 -3.42 -1.56
N PHE A 40 10.59 -2.83 -1.51
CA PHE A 40 11.59 -2.95 -2.57
C PHE A 40 12.33 -4.28 -2.44
N LEU A 41 12.03 -5.24 -3.31
CA LEU A 41 12.65 -6.57 -3.26
C LEU A 41 14.14 -6.55 -3.59
N SER A 42 14.61 -5.56 -4.33
CA SER A 42 16.04 -5.36 -4.62
C SER A 42 16.88 -4.97 -3.40
N GLU A 43 16.24 -4.61 -2.28
CA GLU A 43 16.90 -4.17 -1.05
C GLU A 43 16.64 -5.12 0.14
N VAL A 44 16.07 -6.30 -0.13
CA VAL A 44 15.98 -7.41 0.83
C VAL A 44 17.08 -8.40 0.46
N THR A 45 18.32 -8.02 0.76
CA THR A 45 19.52 -8.85 0.60
C THR A 45 20.05 -9.24 1.97
#